data_AF-A0A1C7A7I7-F1
#
_entry.id   AF-A0A1C7A7I7-F1
#
_cell.length_a   1.000
_cell.length_b   1.000
_cell.length_c   1.000
_cell.angle_alpha   90.00
_cell.angle_beta   90.00
_cell.angle_gamma   90.00
#
_symmetry.space_group_name_H-M   'P 1'
#
loop_
_entity.id
_entity.type
_entity.pdbx_description
1 polymer ?
#
loop_
_entity_poly.entity_id
_entity_poly.type
_entity_poly.pdbx_seq_one_letter_code
_entity_poly.pdbx_strand_id
1 'polypeptide(L)'
;MNWVSLYGSVIFSFMLIGLILWIPMLVLGGLIMTFLGVLWFLKDSFIQNSHYLNGFFLFIMSEVLIFASLFVTCLWFRDINDINISEYNELPLLGSFLLLGSSVTATCYHLQMNLSNIQLLLTIFLGICFIILQGFEYDESVVNLFSSVYHASCFTTISLHFSHVLIGLFLLIGLLVYTPKVVKLYYSNLVIWYWHFVDYIWLLVYSVVYIF
;
A
#
# COMPACT_ATOMS: atom_id res chain seq x y z
N MET A 1 -11.70 12.45 25.62
CA MET A 1 -10.76 11.39 25.22
C MET A 1 -11.57 10.24 24.67
N ASN A 2 -11.35 9.85 23.43
CA ASN A 2 -12.11 8.79 22.80
C ASN A 2 -11.49 7.43 23.17
N TRP A 3 -12.31 6.44 23.52
CA TRP A 3 -11.84 5.11 23.96
C TRP A 3 -11.18 4.29 22.84
N VAL A 4 -11.28 4.77 21.59
CA VAL A 4 -10.76 4.12 20.38
C VAL A 4 -9.27 3.81 20.49
N SER A 5 -8.45 4.71 21.03
CA SER A 5 -7.01 4.48 21.16
C SER A 5 -6.67 3.38 22.16
N LEU A 6 -7.39 3.31 23.28
CA LEU A 6 -7.24 2.27 24.29
C LEU A 6 -7.77 0.92 23.79
N TYR A 7 -8.89 0.93 23.06
CA TYR A 7 -9.41 -0.25 22.38
C TYR A 7 -8.39 -0.83 21.40
N GLY A 8 -7.82 0.02 20.54
CA GLY A 8 -6.82 -0.38 19.54
C GLY A 8 -5.55 -0.94 20.15
N SER A 9 -5.00 -0.32 21.20
CA SER A 9 -3.77 -0.79 21.85
C SER A 9 -3.93 -2.16 22.52
N VAL A 10 -5.08 -2.39 23.18
CA VAL A 10 -5.39 -3.68 23.81
C VAL A 10 -5.51 -4.78 22.76
N ILE A 11 -6.24 -4.55 21.67
CA ILE A 11 -6.41 -5.56 20.61
C ILE A 11 -5.09 -5.89 19.94
N PHE A 12 -4.27 -4.88 19.64
CA PHE A 12 -2.95 -5.09 19.06
C PHE A 12 -2.06 -5.94 19.96
N SER A 13 -2.07 -5.68 21.28
CA SER A 13 -1.30 -6.48 22.25
C SER A 13 -1.75 -7.94 22.28
N PHE A 14 -3.06 -8.22 22.22
CA PHE A 14 -3.56 -9.58 22.10
C PHE A 14 -3.13 -10.20 20.77
N MET A 15 -3.32 -9.53 19.64
CA MET A 15 -2.86 -10.05 18.34
C MET A 15 -1.38 -10.43 18.35
N LEU A 16 -0.51 -9.61 18.93
CA LEU A 16 0.91 -9.91 19.07
C LEU A 16 1.16 -11.18 19.88
N ILE A 17 0.48 -11.34 21.03
CA ILE A 17 0.57 -12.58 21.84
C ILE A 17 0.11 -13.78 21.02
N GLY A 18 -0.98 -13.63 20.25
CA GLY A 18 -1.51 -14.69 19.39
C GLY A 18 -0.53 -15.10 18.29
N LEU A 19 0.15 -14.14 17.68
CA LEU A 19 1.18 -14.40 16.67
C LEU A 19 2.42 -15.07 17.28
N ILE A 20 2.93 -14.56 18.41
CA ILE A 20 4.12 -15.12 19.08
C ILE A 20 3.87 -16.55 19.56
N LEU A 21 2.70 -16.80 20.16
CA LEU A 21 2.34 -18.11 20.71
C LEU A 21 1.68 -19.03 19.67
N TRP A 22 1.53 -18.59 18.42
CA TRP A 22 0.89 -19.36 17.34
C TRP A 22 -0.54 -19.82 17.69
N ILE A 23 -1.34 -18.95 18.33
CA ILE A 23 -2.74 -19.22 18.71
C ILE A 23 -3.68 -18.61 17.66
N PRO A 24 -4.13 -19.37 16.63
CA PRO A 24 -4.82 -18.82 15.47
C PRO A 24 -6.16 -18.17 15.81
N MET A 25 -6.88 -18.70 16.80
CA MET A 25 -8.16 -18.12 17.25
C MET A 25 -8.00 -16.72 17.82
N LEU A 26 -6.88 -16.47 18.50
CA LEU A 26 -6.60 -15.17 19.11
C LEU A 26 -6.19 -14.14 18.04
N VAL A 27 -5.47 -14.59 17.01
CA VAL A 27 -5.17 -13.77 15.83
C VAL A 27 -6.45 -13.43 15.05
N LEU A 28 -7.30 -14.42 14.78
CA LEU A 28 -8.56 -14.22 14.05
C LEU A 28 -9.51 -13.28 14.80
N GLY A 29 -9.70 -13.51 16.10
CA GLY A 29 -10.49 -12.63 16.95
C GLY A 29 -9.94 -11.20 16.97
N GLY A 30 -8.61 -11.07 17.03
CA GLY A 30 -7.92 -9.78 16.94
C GLY A 30 -8.19 -9.05 15.62
N LEU A 31 -8.09 -9.73 14.48
CA LEU A 31 -8.36 -9.16 13.14
C LEU A 31 -9.81 -8.67 12.99
N ILE A 32 -10.77 -9.41 13.53
CA ILE A 32 -12.19 -9.00 13.51
C ILE A 32 -12.36 -7.72 14.35
N MET A 33 -11.72 -7.67 15.52
CA MET A 33 -11.81 -6.52 16.42
C MET A 33 -11.08 -5.29 15.88
N THR A 34 -9.93 -5.45 15.20
CA THR A 34 -9.28 -4.33 14.51
C THR A 34 -10.17 -3.78 13.39
N PHE A 35 -10.81 -4.65 12.60
CA PHE A 35 -11.74 -4.23 11.55
C PHE A 35 -12.92 -3.42 12.11
N LEU A 36 -13.55 -3.90 13.19
CA LEU A 36 -14.62 -3.17 13.89
C LEU A 36 -14.13 -1.82 14.44
N GLY A 37 -12.92 -1.80 15.00
CA GLY A 37 -12.26 -0.58 15.47
C GLY A 37 -12.03 0.45 14.37
N VAL A 38 -11.62 0.01 13.18
CA VAL A 38 -11.44 0.87 12.01
C VAL A 38 -12.77 1.46 11.55
N LEU A 39 -13.84 0.66 11.50
CA LEU A 39 -15.18 1.16 11.16
C LEU A 39 -15.67 2.23 12.14
N TRP A 40 -15.44 2.01 13.44
CA TRP A 40 -15.78 2.98 14.47
C TRP A 40 -14.94 4.26 14.34
N PHE A 41 -13.62 4.13 14.15
CA PHE A 41 -12.73 5.27 13.93
C PHE A 41 -13.13 6.08 12.69
N LEU A 42 -13.47 5.42 11.58
CA LEU A 42 -13.90 6.09 10.36
C LEU A 42 -15.17 6.92 10.62
N LYS A 43 -16.17 6.35 11.29
CA LYS A 43 -17.39 7.07 11.66
C LYS A 43 -17.10 8.36 12.44
N ASP A 44 -16.20 8.29 13.43
CA ASP A 44 -15.85 9.45 14.25
C ASP A 44 -15.01 10.47 13.47
N SER A 45 -14.12 9.99 12.59
CA SER A 45 -13.25 10.86 11.78
C SER A 45 -14.03 11.77 10.81
N PHE A 46 -15.23 11.37 10.38
CA PHE A 46 -16.08 12.19 9.51
C PHE A 46 -16.85 13.30 10.26
N ILE A 47 -16.93 13.23 11.58
CA ILE A 47 -17.59 14.26 12.40
C ILE A 47 -16.63 15.41 12.70
N GLN A 48 -15.32 15.15 12.63
CA GLN A 48 -14.28 16.07 13.05
C GLN A 48 -13.74 16.91 11.87
N ASN A 49 -13.75 18.23 12.03
CA ASN A 49 -13.32 19.19 11.00
C ASN A 49 -11.85 19.64 11.13
N SER A 50 -11.10 19.12 12.11
CA SER A 50 -9.69 19.48 12.29
C SER A 50 -8.80 18.66 11.35
N HIS A 51 -8.06 19.35 10.49
CA HIS A 51 -7.20 18.74 9.48
C HIS A 51 -5.71 18.96 9.83
N TYR A 52 -4.93 17.88 9.88
CA TYR A 52 -3.50 17.93 10.25
C TYR A 52 -2.62 17.35 9.14
N LEU A 53 -2.31 18.16 8.12
CA LEU A 53 -1.47 17.72 6.99
C LEU A 53 -0.05 17.30 7.42
N ASN A 54 0.53 17.97 8.42
CA ASN A 54 1.88 17.66 8.92
C ASN A 54 2.01 16.22 9.43
N GLY A 55 0.95 15.70 10.07
CA GLY A 55 0.94 14.31 10.55
C GLY A 55 1.03 13.30 9.40
N PHE A 56 0.35 13.60 8.29
CA PHE A 56 0.40 12.74 7.10
C PHE A 56 1.77 12.77 6.40
N PHE A 57 2.44 13.93 6.36
CA PHE A 57 3.81 14.00 5.83
C PHE A 57 4.80 13.21 6.70
N LEU A 58 4.68 13.27 8.03
CA LEU A 58 5.49 12.45 8.93
C LEU A 58 5.23 10.95 8.73
N PHE A 59 3.98 10.56 8.48
CA PHE A 59 3.62 9.19 8.12
C PHE A 59 4.28 8.74 6.81
N ILE A 60 4.22 9.54 5.73
CA ILE A 60 4.93 9.21 4.48
C ILE A 60 6.44 9.08 4.72
N MET A 61 7.03 9.97 5.52
CA MET A 61 8.46 9.90 5.82
C MET A 61 8.84 8.62 6.57
N SER A 62 7.99 8.12 7.48
CA SER A 62 8.26 6.82 8.12
C SER A 62 8.20 5.67 7.11
N GLU A 63 7.28 5.69 6.15
CA GLU A 63 7.20 4.65 5.12
C GLU A 63 8.44 4.68 4.20
N VAL A 64 8.88 5.87 3.79
CA VAL A 64 10.13 6.03 3.01
C VAL A 64 11.32 5.41 3.73
N LEU A 65 11.45 5.60 5.05
CA LEU A 65 12.54 5.03 5.84
C LEU A 65 12.48 3.50 5.89
N ILE A 66 11.28 2.92 6.00
CA ILE A 66 11.09 1.46 5.98
C ILE A 66 11.53 0.91 4.62
N PHE A 67 11.02 1.46 3.52
CA PHE A 67 11.42 1.03 2.17
C PHE A 67 12.91 1.23 1.90
N ALA A 68 13.49 2.35 2.34
CA ALA A 68 14.92 2.61 2.19
C ALA A 68 15.77 1.54 2.88
N SER A 69 15.38 1.10 4.08
CA SER A 69 16.09 0.03 4.78
C SER A 69 16.04 -1.30 4.00
N LEU A 70 14.90 -1.62 3.41
CA LEU A 70 14.72 -2.85 2.60
C LEU A 70 15.50 -2.78 1.28
N PHE A 71 15.46 -1.64 0.57
CA PHE A 71 16.26 -1.45 -0.64
C PHE A 71 17.75 -1.60 -0.39
N VAL A 72 18.26 -1.07 0.73
CA VAL A 72 19.65 -1.27 1.13
C VAL A 72 19.94 -2.76 1.34
N THR A 73 19.04 -3.52 1.96
CA THR A 73 19.24 -4.97 2.12
C THR A 73 19.27 -5.71 0.79
N CYS A 74 18.39 -5.39 -0.16
CA CYS A 74 18.40 -5.99 -1.50
C CYS A 74 19.74 -5.75 -2.19
N LEU A 75 20.24 -4.52 -2.18
CA LEU A 75 21.51 -4.17 -2.83
C LEU A 75 22.72 -4.76 -2.11
N TRP A 76 22.69 -4.85 -0.78
CA TRP A 76 23.80 -5.38 0.02
C TRP A 76 24.03 -6.87 -0.19
N PHE A 77 22.94 -7.64 -0.32
CA PHE A 77 23.01 -9.11 -0.44
C PHE A 77 22.98 -9.61 -1.89
N ARG A 78 22.93 -8.72 -2.88
CA ARG A 78 22.92 -9.09 -4.30
C ARG A 78 24.27 -9.68 -4.71
N ASP A 79 24.28 -10.94 -5.13
CA ASP A 79 25.44 -11.60 -5.73
C ASP A 79 25.30 -11.76 -7.25
N ILE A 80 26.42 -11.94 -7.95
CA ILE A 80 26.48 -12.09 -9.42
C ILE A 80 25.72 -13.33 -9.91
N ASN A 81 25.57 -14.35 -9.05
CA ASN A 81 24.92 -15.61 -9.40
C ASN A 81 23.42 -15.63 -9.05
N ASP A 82 22.90 -14.59 -8.38
CA ASP A 82 21.47 -14.52 -8.08
C ASP A 82 20.67 -14.31 -9.38
N ILE A 83 19.57 -15.04 -9.49
CA ILE A 83 18.66 -14.97 -10.62
C ILE A 83 17.62 -13.88 -10.33
N ASN A 84 17.21 -13.12 -11.33
CA ASN A 84 16.12 -12.15 -11.16
C ASN A 84 14.78 -12.87 -10.93
N ILE A 85 13.88 -12.25 -10.16
CA ILE A 85 12.56 -12.82 -9.88
C ILE A 85 11.74 -12.98 -11.16
N SER A 86 11.80 -11.97 -12.03
CA SER A 86 11.20 -11.97 -13.37
C SER A 86 12.03 -11.09 -14.31
N GLU A 87 11.83 -11.22 -15.62
CA GLU A 87 12.51 -10.36 -16.59
C GLU A 87 11.97 -8.92 -16.53
N TYR A 88 12.88 -7.95 -16.45
CA TYR A 88 12.50 -6.54 -16.27
C TYR A 88 11.60 -6.00 -17.40
N ASN A 89 11.74 -6.50 -18.62
CA ASN A 89 11.07 -5.98 -19.82
C ASN A 89 9.69 -6.61 -20.09
N GLU A 90 9.24 -7.50 -19.20
CA GLU A 90 7.96 -8.21 -19.34
C GLU A 90 6.92 -7.67 -18.35
N LEU A 91 6.57 -8.46 -17.34
CA LEU A 91 5.57 -8.15 -16.33
C LEU A 91 5.91 -6.87 -15.53
N PRO A 92 7.14 -6.68 -15.00
CA PRO A 92 7.47 -5.51 -14.19
C PRO A 92 7.37 -4.18 -14.96
N LEU A 93 7.76 -4.17 -16.25
CA LEU A 93 7.63 -2.99 -17.10
C LEU A 93 6.17 -2.66 -17.37
N LEU A 94 5.33 -3.66 -17.67
CA LEU A 94 3.89 -3.46 -17.83
C LEU A 94 3.24 -2.95 -16.53
N GLY A 95 3.64 -3.48 -15.37
CA GLY A 95 3.23 -2.98 -14.06
C GLY A 95 3.56 -1.50 -13.87
N SER A 96 4.75 -1.08 -14.31
CA SER A 96 5.17 0.33 -14.30
C SER A 96 4.27 1.22 -15.17
N PHE A 97 3.89 0.77 -16.37
CA PHE A 97 2.95 1.53 -17.21
C PHE A 97 1.55 1.62 -16.59
N LEU A 98 1.06 0.55 -15.95
CA LEU A 98 -0.24 0.54 -15.28
C LEU A 98 -0.28 1.58 -14.14
N LEU A 99 0.72 1.56 -13.26
CA LEU A 99 0.79 2.50 -12.12
C LEU A 99 1.03 3.93 -12.58
N LEU A 100 1.97 4.18 -13.51
CA LEU A 100 2.18 5.52 -14.07
C LEU A 100 0.92 6.05 -14.76
N GLY A 101 0.24 5.23 -15.56
CA GLY A 101 -1.04 5.59 -16.16
C GLY A 101 -2.11 5.91 -15.11
N SER A 102 -2.16 5.11 -14.03
CA SER A 102 -3.07 5.35 -12.91
C SER A 102 -2.78 6.69 -12.23
N SER A 103 -1.51 7.06 -12.05
CA SER A 103 -1.07 8.33 -11.48
C SER A 103 -1.57 9.54 -12.27
N VAL A 104 -1.52 9.45 -13.61
CA VAL A 104 -2.02 10.51 -14.51
C VAL A 104 -3.52 10.66 -14.35
N THR A 105 -4.26 9.55 -14.38
CA THR A 105 -5.73 9.58 -14.19
C THR A 105 -6.12 10.10 -12.79
N ALA A 106 -5.37 9.75 -11.74
CA ALA A 106 -5.58 10.26 -10.39
C ALA A 106 -5.38 11.78 -10.32
N THR A 107 -4.34 12.30 -10.98
CA THR A 107 -4.09 13.74 -11.09
C THR A 107 -5.19 14.45 -11.88
N CYS A 108 -5.65 13.86 -12.99
CA CYS A 108 -6.77 14.41 -13.75
C CYS A 108 -8.06 14.45 -12.92
N TYR A 109 -8.32 13.41 -12.10
CA TYR A 109 -9.43 13.42 -11.17
C TYR A 109 -9.30 14.55 -10.13
N HIS A 110 -8.10 14.75 -9.58
CA HIS A 110 -7.85 15.83 -8.62
C HIS A 110 -8.20 17.22 -9.19
N LEU A 111 -7.81 17.47 -10.44
CA LEU A 111 -8.09 18.72 -11.15
C LEU A 111 -9.57 18.89 -11.52
N GLN A 112 -10.26 17.79 -11.83
CA GLN A 112 -11.64 17.78 -12.33
C GLN A 112 -12.67 17.26 -11.31
N MET A 113 -12.34 17.31 -10.02
CA MET A 113 -13.07 16.58 -8.98
C MET A 113 -14.58 16.91 -8.86
N ASN A 114 -14.97 18.08 -9.36
CA ASN A 114 -16.36 18.57 -9.37
C ASN A 114 -17.15 18.16 -10.63
N LEU A 115 -16.49 17.58 -11.64
CA LEU A 115 -17.06 17.34 -12.97
C LEU A 115 -17.37 15.85 -13.21
N SER A 116 -16.43 14.95 -12.91
CA SER A 116 -16.64 13.51 -13.17
C SER A 116 -15.79 12.61 -12.27
N ASN A 117 -16.30 11.41 -12.00
CA ASN A 117 -15.57 10.34 -11.31
C ASN A 117 -14.93 9.33 -12.29
N ILE A 118 -15.01 9.55 -13.60
CA ILE A 118 -14.53 8.60 -14.62
C ILE A 118 -13.02 8.37 -14.47
N GLN A 119 -12.27 9.45 -14.25
CA GLN A 119 -10.82 9.40 -14.03
C GLN A 119 -10.47 8.56 -12.79
N LEU A 120 -11.19 8.72 -11.68
CA LEU A 120 -10.99 7.91 -10.47
C LEU A 120 -11.30 6.43 -10.70
N LEU A 121 -12.37 6.11 -11.45
CA LEU A 121 -12.70 4.73 -11.83
C LEU A 121 -11.60 4.10 -12.69
N LEU A 122 -11.01 4.87 -13.61
CA LEU A 122 -9.86 4.42 -14.41
C LEU A 122 -8.63 4.19 -13.53
N THR A 123 -8.35 5.07 -12.56
CA THR A 123 -7.27 4.85 -11.59
C THR A 123 -7.44 3.53 -10.84
N ILE A 124 -8.64 3.29 -10.30
CA ILE A 124 -8.96 2.05 -9.58
C ILE A 124 -8.83 0.83 -10.49
N PHE A 125 -9.33 0.91 -11.72
CA PHE A 125 -9.23 -0.18 -12.68
C PHE A 125 -7.77 -0.54 -12.99
N LEU A 126 -6.92 0.45 -13.27
CA LEU A 126 -5.50 0.24 -13.52
C LEU A 126 -4.77 -0.34 -12.30
N GLY A 127 -5.12 0.10 -11.09
CA GLY A 127 -4.61 -0.47 -9.84
C GLY A 127 -5.00 -1.94 -9.65
N ILE A 128 -6.24 -2.32 -9.99
CA ILE A 128 -6.67 -3.73 -9.97
C ILE A 128 -5.89 -4.55 -11.00
N CYS A 129 -5.69 -4.03 -12.21
CA CYS A 129 -4.88 -4.70 -13.23
C CYS A 129 -3.44 -4.93 -12.73
N PHE A 130 -2.86 -3.96 -12.03
CA PHE A 130 -1.53 -4.11 -11.42
C PHE A 130 -1.52 -5.23 -10.37
N ILE A 131 -2.52 -5.29 -9.49
CA ILE A 131 -2.63 -6.35 -8.47
C ILE A 131 -2.71 -7.74 -9.10
N ILE A 132 -3.51 -7.89 -10.16
CA ILE A 132 -3.64 -9.15 -10.89
C ILE A 132 -2.30 -9.55 -11.53
N LEU A 133 -1.64 -8.60 -12.18
CA LEU A 133 -0.33 -8.81 -12.79
C LEU A 133 0.72 -9.25 -11.76
N GLN A 134 0.76 -8.59 -10.60
CA GLN A 134 1.66 -8.96 -9.50
C GLN A 134 1.38 -10.38 -9.00
N GLY A 135 0.11 -10.80 -8.98
CA GLY A 135 -0.27 -12.18 -8.65
C GLY A 135 0.28 -13.21 -9.64
N PHE A 136 0.22 -12.92 -10.94
CA PHE A 136 0.81 -13.79 -11.97
C PHE A 136 2.33 -13.89 -11.84
N GLU A 137 3.00 -12.77 -11.58
CA GLU A 137 4.44 -12.78 -11.39
C GLU A 137 4.88 -13.67 -10.21
N TYR A 138 4.14 -13.64 -9.09
CA TYR A 138 4.44 -14.51 -7.95
C TYR A 138 4.25 -15.99 -8.29
N ASP A 139 3.24 -16.34 -9.08
CA ASP A 139 2.94 -17.73 -9.46
C ASP A 139 3.96 -18.29 -10.47
N GLU A 140 4.45 -17.45 -11.40
CA GLU A 140 5.43 -17.85 -12.43
C GLU A 140 6.89 -17.80 -11.94
N SER A 141 7.15 -17.26 -10.75
CA SER A 141 8.51 -17.11 -10.23
C SER A 141 9.21 -18.46 -9.98
N VAL A 142 10.44 -18.60 -10.51
CA VAL A 142 11.26 -19.82 -10.36
C VAL A 142 11.99 -19.87 -9.01
N VAL A 143 12.10 -18.73 -8.36
CA VAL A 143 12.74 -18.51 -7.05
C VAL A 143 11.67 -18.20 -6.01
N ASN A 144 11.97 -18.45 -4.73
CA ASN A 144 11.02 -18.19 -3.64
C ASN A 144 11.70 -17.43 -2.50
N LEU A 145 10.93 -17.07 -1.47
CA LEU A 145 11.44 -16.35 -0.31
C LEU A 145 12.55 -17.09 0.46
N PHE A 146 12.71 -18.40 0.25
CA PHE A 146 13.72 -19.23 0.94
C PHE A 146 14.96 -19.53 0.08
N SER A 147 15.05 -19.04 -1.16
CA SER A 147 16.16 -19.38 -2.06
C SER A 147 17.49 -18.72 -1.66
N SER A 148 17.47 -17.43 -1.33
CA SER A 148 18.65 -16.72 -0.76
C SER A 148 18.23 -15.50 0.06
N VAL A 149 19.18 -14.91 0.78
CA VAL A 149 18.94 -13.68 1.54
C VAL A 149 18.50 -12.53 0.63
N TYR A 150 19.09 -12.43 -0.57
CA TYR A 150 18.67 -11.48 -1.61
C TYR A 150 17.20 -11.68 -1.97
N HIS A 151 16.79 -12.89 -2.34
CA HIS A 151 15.39 -13.17 -2.70
C HIS A 151 14.42 -12.90 -1.55
N ALA A 152 14.79 -13.24 -0.31
CA ALA A 152 13.99 -12.91 0.86
C ALA A 152 13.79 -11.39 1.01
N SER A 153 14.84 -10.59 0.82
CA SER A 153 14.74 -9.12 0.85
C SER A 153 13.90 -8.56 -0.30
N CYS A 154 14.02 -9.12 -1.51
CA CYS A 154 13.23 -8.67 -2.66
C CYS A 154 11.74 -9.03 -2.50
N PHE A 155 11.41 -10.27 -2.15
CA PHE A 155 10.01 -10.68 -1.93
C PHE A 155 9.36 -9.90 -0.79
N THR A 156 10.09 -9.62 0.30
CA THR A 156 9.57 -8.79 1.39
C THR A 156 9.34 -7.35 0.96
N THR A 157 10.25 -6.78 0.15
CA THR A 157 10.08 -5.42 -0.43
C THR A 157 8.87 -5.34 -1.35
N ILE A 158 8.74 -6.28 -2.29
CA ILE A 158 7.61 -6.33 -3.23
C ILE A 158 6.31 -6.57 -2.46
N SER A 159 6.29 -7.49 -1.49
CA SER A 159 5.10 -7.78 -0.67
C SER A 159 4.66 -6.57 0.17
N LEU A 160 5.62 -5.81 0.72
CA LEU A 160 5.33 -4.58 1.45
C LEU A 160 4.71 -3.54 0.51
N HIS A 161 5.28 -3.33 -0.67
CA HIS A 161 4.71 -2.44 -1.68
C HIS A 161 3.31 -2.88 -2.12
N PHE A 162 3.12 -4.16 -2.38
CA PHE A 162 1.82 -4.73 -2.75
C PHE A 162 0.76 -4.48 -1.67
N SER A 163 1.12 -4.61 -0.38
CA SER A 163 0.21 -4.26 0.71
C SER A 163 -0.19 -2.77 0.70
N HIS A 164 0.73 -1.87 0.35
CA HIS A 164 0.45 -0.45 0.18
C HIS A 164 -0.46 -0.17 -1.02
N VAL A 165 -0.28 -0.87 -2.14
CA VAL A 165 -1.18 -0.77 -3.30
C VAL A 165 -2.60 -1.17 -2.90
N LEU A 166 -2.77 -2.26 -2.15
CA LEU A 166 -4.08 -2.70 -1.65
C LEU A 166 -4.74 -1.66 -0.74
N ILE A 167 -3.98 -1.11 0.21
CA ILE A 167 -4.46 -0.04 1.10
C ILE A 167 -4.85 1.20 0.27
N GLY A 168 -4.01 1.61 -0.68
CA GLY A 168 -4.28 2.73 -1.57
C GLY A 168 -5.54 2.52 -2.39
N LEU A 169 -5.76 1.31 -2.91
CA LEU A 169 -6.95 0.96 -3.67
C LEU A 169 -8.20 1.04 -2.81
N PHE A 170 -8.14 0.54 -1.57
CA PHE A 170 -9.22 0.65 -0.61
C PHE A 170 -9.56 2.12 -0.30
N LEU A 171 -8.55 2.98 -0.13
CA LEU A 171 -8.73 4.41 0.06
C LEU A 171 -9.35 5.11 -1.16
N LEU A 172 -8.95 4.76 -2.38
CA LEU A 172 -9.55 5.28 -3.62
C LEU A 172 -11.02 4.85 -3.77
N ILE A 173 -11.35 3.60 -3.45
CA ILE A 173 -12.73 3.10 -3.43
C ILE A 173 -13.54 3.85 -2.37
N GLY A 174 -12.97 4.09 -1.18
CA GLY A 174 -13.59 4.91 -0.14
C GLY A 174 -13.91 6.33 -0.61
N LEU A 175 -13.01 6.92 -1.42
CA LEU A 175 -13.20 8.23 -2.04
C LEU A 175 -14.43 8.25 -2.97
N LEU A 176 -14.62 7.18 -3.74
CA LEU A 176 -15.74 7.01 -4.67
C LEU A 176 -17.09 6.87 -3.95
N VAL A 177 -17.12 6.08 -2.87
CA VAL A 177 -18.38 5.63 -2.24
C VAL A 177 -18.89 6.61 -1.18
N TYR A 178 -18.00 7.26 -0.43
CA TYR A 178 -18.40 7.84 0.88
C TYR A 178 -17.87 9.26 1.17
N THR A 179 -17.43 10.03 0.17
CA THR A 179 -16.97 11.41 0.43
C THR A 179 -18.11 12.44 0.44
N PRO A 180 -18.53 12.94 1.62
CA PRO A 180 -19.42 14.10 1.68
C PRO A 180 -18.72 15.30 1.04
N LYS A 181 -19.44 16.04 0.19
CA LYS A 181 -18.92 17.19 -0.58
C LYS A 181 -18.13 18.21 0.28
N VAL A 182 -18.48 18.34 1.56
CA VAL A 182 -17.89 19.30 2.51
C VAL A 182 -16.47 18.94 2.93
N VAL A 183 -16.11 17.65 2.97
CA VAL A 183 -14.77 17.18 3.44
C VAL A 183 -13.98 16.48 2.32
N LYS A 184 -14.56 16.45 1.12
CA LYS A 184 -14.06 15.74 -0.05
C LYS A 184 -12.66 16.21 -0.49
N LEU A 185 -12.37 17.52 -0.42
CA LEU A 185 -11.09 18.08 -0.86
C LEU A 185 -9.90 17.66 0.03
N TYR A 186 -10.06 17.68 1.36
CA TYR A 186 -8.97 17.31 2.27
C TYR A 186 -8.62 15.83 2.12
N TYR A 187 -9.62 14.95 2.22
CA TYR A 187 -9.39 13.51 2.12
C TYR A 187 -8.90 13.12 0.72
N SER A 188 -9.34 13.78 -0.35
CA SER A 188 -8.78 13.50 -1.68
C SER A 188 -7.33 13.88 -1.82
N ASN A 189 -6.90 15.00 -1.22
CA ASN A 189 -5.49 15.37 -1.24
C ASN A 189 -4.65 14.27 -0.60
N LEU A 190 -5.06 13.78 0.58
CA LEU A 190 -4.35 12.71 1.28
C LEU A 190 -4.31 11.41 0.47
N VAL A 191 -5.46 10.96 -0.05
CA VAL A 191 -5.55 9.69 -0.79
C VAL A 191 -4.74 9.75 -2.07
N ILE A 192 -4.79 10.87 -2.81
CA ILE A 192 -4.04 11.02 -4.07
C ILE A 192 -2.54 11.16 -3.80
N TRP A 193 -2.14 11.88 -2.74
CA TRP A 193 -0.73 11.92 -2.32
C TRP A 193 -0.22 10.54 -1.91
N TYR A 194 -1.03 9.75 -1.19
CA TYR A 194 -0.68 8.37 -0.86
C TYR A 194 -0.53 7.51 -2.12
N TRP A 195 -1.46 7.62 -3.08
CA TRP A 195 -1.39 6.88 -4.33
C TRP A 195 -0.12 7.21 -5.13
N HIS A 196 0.21 8.49 -5.26
CA HIS A 196 1.47 8.90 -5.88
C HIS A 196 2.70 8.39 -5.12
N PHE A 197 2.68 8.38 -3.79
CA PHE A 197 3.75 7.78 -3.00
C PHE A 197 3.95 6.31 -3.35
N VAL A 198 2.86 5.53 -3.47
CA VAL A 198 2.91 4.13 -3.89
C VAL A 198 3.50 3.98 -5.29
N ASP A 199 3.14 4.86 -6.23
CA ASP A 199 3.72 4.88 -7.58
C ASP A 199 5.23 5.17 -7.57
N TYR A 200 5.68 6.15 -6.77
CA TYR A 200 7.11 6.47 -6.66
C TYR A 200 7.92 5.33 -6.05
N ILE A 201 7.38 4.66 -5.02
CA ILE A 201 8.02 3.48 -4.45
C ILE A 201 8.08 2.35 -5.47
N TRP A 202 7.05 2.16 -6.30
CA TRP A 202 7.10 1.14 -7.36
C TRP A 202 8.25 1.39 -8.34
N LEU A 203 8.48 2.64 -8.77
CA LEU A 203 9.61 2.95 -9.65
C LEU A 203 10.95 2.58 -8.99
N LEU A 204 11.08 2.78 -7.67
CA LEU A 204 12.26 2.35 -6.92
C LEU A 204 12.35 0.83 -6.84
N VAL A 205 11.25 0.12 -6.54
CA VAL A 205 11.19 -1.35 -6.56
C VAL A 205 11.59 -1.89 -7.94
N TYR A 206 11.00 -1.36 -9.01
CA TYR A 206 11.32 -1.70 -10.39
C TYR A 206 12.82 -1.55 -10.67
N SER A 207 13.40 -0.41 -10.27
CA SER A 207 14.83 -0.16 -10.48
C SER A 207 15.75 -1.07 -9.67
N VAL A 208 15.47 -1.26 -8.37
CA VAL A 208 16.38 -1.96 -7.44
C VAL A 208 16.26 -3.48 -7.58
N VAL A 209 15.07 -4.00 -7.84
CA VAL A 209 14.81 -5.44 -7.82
C VAL A 209 14.94 -6.07 -9.20
N TYR A 210 14.61 -5.35 -10.27
CA TYR A 210 14.55 -5.92 -11.62
C TYR A 210 15.64 -5.44 -12.56
N ILE A 211 16.08 -4.18 -12.42
CA ILE A 211 17.11 -3.61 -13.31
C ILE A 211 18.52 -3.81 -12.76
N PHE A 212 18.76 -3.44 -11.50
CA PHE A 212 20.08 -3.55 -10.84
C PHE A 212 20.33 -4.95 -10.29
#